data_AF-A0A562SYF8-F1
#
_entry.id   AF-A0A562SYF8-F1
#
_cell.length_a   1.000
_cell.length_b   1.000
_cell.length_c   1.000
_cell.angle_alpha   90.00
_cell.angle_beta   90.00
_cell.angle_gamma   90.00
#
_symmetry.space_group_name_H-M   'P 1'
#
loop_
_entity.id
_entity.type
_entity.pdbx_description
1 polymer ?
#
loop_
_entity_poly.entity_id
_entity_poly.type
_entity_poly.pdbx_seq_one_letter_code
_entity_poly.pdbx_strand_id
1 'polypeptide(L)'
;MKKVLLFILLALPASCWAQKYYVPLSEDRIEQPLIDRLLETKHQIVFKEDSADYIIRSMITYQALSSAKGYIVITDKSGQIVAKSKEYGSLGSSWNTSPGSAVIKKIANKNLLKIISSL
;
A
#
# COMPACT_ATOMS: atom_id res chain seq x y z
N MET A 1 49.36 14.71 -14.31
CA MET A 1 48.46 14.70 -13.13
C MET A 1 47.00 14.85 -13.59
N LYS A 2 46.36 13.77 -14.04
CA LYS A 2 44.97 13.76 -14.56
C LYS A 2 44.34 12.37 -14.34
N LYS A 3 44.31 11.86 -13.10
CA LYS A 3 43.72 10.52 -12.81
C LYS A 3 43.03 10.41 -11.45
N VAL A 4 42.62 11.53 -10.82
CA VAL A 4 42.05 11.48 -9.45
C VAL A 4 40.57 11.88 -9.39
N LEU A 5 39.97 12.32 -10.49
CA LEU A 5 38.59 12.84 -10.51
C LEU A 5 37.50 11.81 -10.86
N LEU A 6 37.84 10.51 -10.95
CA LEU A 6 36.92 9.46 -11.42
C LEU A 6 36.48 8.45 -10.35
N PHE A 7 36.68 8.74 -9.07
CA PHE A 7 36.31 7.83 -7.97
C PHE A 7 35.13 8.31 -7.10
N ILE A 8 34.68 9.56 -7.27
CA ILE A 8 33.57 10.12 -6.48
C ILE A 8 32.19 9.80 -7.10
N LEU A 9 32.14 9.35 -8.36
CA LEU A 9 30.87 9.00 -9.03
C LEU A 9 30.32 7.60 -8.68
N LEU A 10 31.09 6.76 -8.00
CA LEU A 10 30.71 5.38 -7.63
C LEU A 10 30.15 5.25 -6.21
N ALA A 11 30.15 6.35 -5.44
CA ALA A 11 29.66 6.41 -4.07
C ALA A 11 28.42 7.29 -3.93
N LEU A 12 27.69 7.56 -5.02
CA LEU A 12 26.29 7.90 -4.85
C LEU A 12 25.64 6.62 -4.32
N PRO A 13 25.23 6.53 -3.05
CA PRO A 13 24.33 5.47 -2.66
C PRO A 13 23.20 5.55 -3.68
N ALA A 14 22.92 4.44 -4.34
CA ALA A 14 21.72 4.32 -5.14
C ALA A 14 20.58 4.68 -4.18
N SER A 15 20.19 5.95 -4.21
CA SER A 15 19.01 6.48 -3.59
C SER A 15 17.90 5.94 -4.48
N CYS A 16 17.71 4.61 -4.39
CA CYS A 16 16.45 3.97 -4.63
C CYS A 16 15.55 4.64 -3.61
N TRP A 17 14.98 5.77 -4.02
CA TRP A 17 13.99 6.47 -3.24
C TRP A 17 12.90 5.44 -3.02
N ALA A 18 12.83 4.92 -1.80
CA ALA A 18 11.72 4.08 -1.41
C ALA A 18 10.47 4.91 -1.68
N GLN A 19 9.64 4.43 -2.61
CA GLN A 19 8.39 5.10 -2.96
C GLN A 19 7.61 5.35 -1.66
N LYS A 20 7.12 6.57 -1.47
CA LYS A 20 6.37 6.95 -0.27
C LYS A 20 4.91 6.65 -0.48
N TYR A 21 4.32 5.85 0.41
CA TYR A 21 2.92 5.50 0.36
C TYR A 21 2.14 6.21 1.46
N TYR A 22 0.97 6.71 1.11
CA TYR A 22 -0.05 7.14 2.06
C TYR A 22 -1.24 6.19 2.00
N VAL A 23 -1.71 5.75 3.16
CA VAL A 23 -2.92 4.94 3.31
C VAL A 23 -3.90 5.76 4.15
N PRO A 24 -4.96 6.32 3.57
CA PRO A 24 -5.98 7.03 4.33
C PRO A 24 -6.68 6.05 5.28
N LEU A 25 -6.77 6.42 6.55
CA LEU A 25 -7.45 5.64 7.57
C LEU A 25 -8.93 6.02 7.61
N SER A 26 -9.80 5.01 7.51
CA SER A 26 -11.22 5.15 7.85
C SER A 26 -11.43 5.23 9.37
N GLU A 27 -12.62 5.65 9.82
CA GLU A 27 -13.00 5.65 11.24
C GLU A 27 -12.85 4.26 11.88
N ASP A 28 -13.24 3.23 11.14
CA ASP A 28 -13.16 1.82 11.55
C ASP A 28 -11.76 1.21 11.38
N ARG A 29 -10.79 1.97 10.84
CA ARG A 29 -9.40 1.57 10.61
C ARG A 29 -9.25 0.23 9.88
N ILE A 30 -10.14 -0.05 8.92
CA ILE A 30 -10.11 -1.30 8.16
C ILE A 30 -8.84 -1.45 7.32
N GLU A 31 -8.12 -0.35 7.08
CA GLU A 31 -6.88 -0.25 6.32
C GLU A 31 -5.63 -0.63 7.10
N GLN A 32 -5.71 -0.82 8.43
CA GLN A 32 -4.56 -1.18 9.26
C GLN A 32 -3.74 -2.35 8.70
N PRO A 33 -4.34 -3.44 8.16
CA PRO A 33 -3.58 -4.54 7.56
C PRO A 33 -2.72 -4.14 6.35
N LEU A 34 -3.08 -3.08 5.60
CA LEU A 34 -2.24 -2.57 4.51
C LEU A 34 -1.01 -1.87 5.07
N ILE A 35 -1.20 -1.04 6.09
CA ILE A 35 -0.12 -0.31 6.78
C ILE A 35 0.85 -1.30 7.40
N ASP A 36 0.35 -2.28 8.16
CA ASP A 36 1.15 -3.33 8.78
C ASP A 36 1.98 -4.05 7.72
N ARG A 37 1.37 -4.41 6.58
CA ARG A 37 2.07 -5.11 5.51
C ARG A 37 3.15 -4.27 4.84
N LEU A 38 2.92 -2.98 4.64
CA LEU A 38 3.92 -2.04 4.12
C LEU A 38 5.10 -1.89 5.09
N LEU A 39 4.84 -1.79 6.39
CA LEU A 39 5.87 -1.72 7.43
C LEU A 39 6.69 -3.01 7.50
N GLU A 40 6.03 -4.18 7.53
CA GLU A 40 6.67 -5.50 7.50
C GLU A 40 7.64 -5.65 6.33
N THR A 41 7.29 -5.05 5.19
CA THR A 41 8.04 -5.14 3.94
C THR A 41 8.97 -3.95 3.70
N LYS A 42 9.17 -3.13 4.74
CA LYS A 42 10.11 -2.01 4.78
C LYS A 42 9.83 -0.91 3.73
N HIS A 43 8.57 -0.74 3.32
CA HIS A 43 8.17 0.39 2.48
C HIS A 43 8.05 1.66 3.32
N GLN A 44 8.30 2.81 2.69
CA GLN A 44 8.20 4.09 3.38
C GLN A 44 6.74 4.54 3.44
N ILE A 45 6.20 4.69 4.66
CA ILE A 45 4.86 5.20 4.90
C ILE A 45 4.95 6.64 5.37
N VAL A 46 4.11 7.51 4.80
CA VAL A 46 3.93 8.88 5.26
C VAL A 46 2.53 9.07 5.83
N PHE A 47 2.37 10.05 6.71
CA PHE A 47 1.10 10.34 7.40
C PHE A 47 0.36 11.56 6.80
N LYS A 48 0.91 12.14 5.73
CA LYS A 48 0.30 13.26 4.99
C LYS A 48 0.23 12.90 3.53
N GLU A 49 -0.95 13.09 2.94
CA GLU A 49 -1.22 12.79 1.52
C GLU A 49 -0.25 13.54 0.59
N ASP A 50 -0.04 14.84 0.83
CA ASP A 50 0.83 15.70 0.01
C ASP A 50 2.31 15.29 0.00
N SER A 51 2.72 14.43 0.94
CA SER A 51 4.10 13.94 1.06
C SER A 51 4.31 12.57 0.41
N ALA A 52 3.24 11.98 -0.15
CA ALA A 52 3.26 10.65 -0.74
C ALA A 52 3.48 10.72 -2.26
N ASP A 53 4.16 9.70 -2.77
CA ASP A 53 4.26 9.47 -4.22
C ASP A 53 3.01 8.72 -4.71
N TYR A 54 2.49 7.81 -3.88
CA TYR A 54 1.31 7.01 -4.16
C TYR A 54 0.34 6.96 -2.97
N ILE A 55 -0.95 6.88 -3.29
CA ILE A 55 -2.03 6.79 -2.32
C ILE A 55 -2.76 5.46 -2.52
N ILE A 56 -2.87 4.66 -1.46
CA ILE A 56 -3.52 3.34 -1.51
C ILE A 56 -4.87 3.43 -0.81
N ARG A 57 -5.96 3.43 -1.59
CA ARG A 57 -7.33 3.52 -1.10
C ARG A 57 -7.99 2.14 -1.05
N SER A 58 -8.63 1.84 0.07
CA SER A 58 -9.48 0.65 0.22
C SER A 58 -10.89 0.96 -0.27
N MET A 59 -11.47 0.05 -1.06
CA MET A 59 -12.83 0.15 -1.58
C MET A 59 -13.61 -1.10 -1.18
N ILE A 60 -14.55 -0.96 -0.25
CA ILE A 60 -15.49 -2.03 0.11
C ILE A 60 -16.74 -1.89 -0.75
N THR A 61 -16.97 -2.88 -1.61
CA THR A 61 -18.11 -2.90 -2.56
C THR A 61 -19.36 -3.56 -1.97
N TYR A 62 -19.17 -4.42 -0.97
CA TYR A 62 -20.25 -5.10 -0.29
C TYR A 62 -19.84 -5.39 1.16
N GLN A 63 -20.76 -5.18 2.10
CA GLN A 63 -20.56 -5.55 3.49
C GLN A 63 -21.87 -6.02 4.11
N ALA A 64 -21.82 -7.18 4.76
CA ALA A 64 -22.87 -7.76 5.57
C ALA A 64 -22.29 -8.24 6.90
N LEU A 65 -23.16 -8.69 7.81
CA LEU A 65 -22.82 -9.01 9.20
C LEU A 65 -21.58 -9.92 9.34
N SER A 66 -21.43 -10.90 8.43
CA SER A 66 -20.36 -11.90 8.45
C SER A 66 -19.56 -11.95 7.15
N SER A 67 -19.73 -11.00 6.23
CA SER A 67 -19.02 -11.06 4.95
C SER A 67 -18.78 -9.68 4.35
N ALA A 68 -17.71 -9.55 3.58
CA ALA A 68 -17.46 -8.36 2.79
C ALA A 68 -16.80 -8.72 1.45
N LYS A 69 -16.89 -7.79 0.50
CA LYS A 69 -16.10 -7.78 -0.74
C LYS A 69 -15.50 -6.41 -0.94
N GLY A 70 -14.33 -6.38 -1.57
CA GLY A 70 -13.64 -5.15 -1.86
C GLY A 70 -12.36 -5.34 -2.64
N TYR A 71 -11.73 -4.22 -2.96
CA TYR A 71 -10.45 -4.13 -3.67
C TYR A 71 -9.67 -2.91 -3.16
N ILE A 72 -8.42 -2.79 -3.59
CA ILE A 72 -7.63 -1.56 -3.39
C ILE A 72 -7.36 -0.88 -4.72
N VAL A 73 -7.23 0.44 -4.67
CA VAL A 73 -6.81 1.29 -5.79
C VAL A 73 -5.57 2.04 -5.35
N ILE A 74 -4.57 2.11 -6.23
CA ILE A 74 -3.40 2.94 -6.03
C ILE A 74 -3.47 4.08 -7.03
N THR A 75 -3.43 5.31 -6.53
CA THR A 75 -3.32 6.51 -7.35
C THR A 75 -1.94 7.14 -7.19
N ASP A 76 -1.47 7.82 -8.23
CA ASP A 76 -0.33 8.72 -8.11
C ASP A 76 -0.74 10.01 -7.36
N LYS A 77 0.24 10.87 -7.09
CA LYS A 77 0.03 12.21 -6.52
C LYS A 77 -0.87 13.13 -7.35
N SER A 78 -1.09 12.81 -8.62
CA SER A 78 -1.95 13.58 -9.55
C SER A 78 -3.41 13.11 -9.48
N GLY A 79 -3.70 12.06 -8.72
CA GLY A 79 -5.01 11.43 -8.61
C GLY A 79 -5.32 10.42 -9.72
N GLN A 80 -4.36 10.11 -10.61
CA GLN A 80 -4.55 9.10 -11.65
C GLN A 80 -4.42 7.70 -11.06
N ILE A 81 -5.32 6.80 -11.45
CA ILE A 81 -5.26 5.40 -11.04
C ILE A 81 -4.11 4.72 -11.80
N VAL A 82 -3.07 4.35 -11.07
CA VAL A 82 -1.89 3.64 -11.61
C VAL A 82 -2.03 2.12 -11.47
N ALA A 83 -2.77 1.66 -10.46
CA ALA A 83 -3.05 0.24 -10.29
C ALA A 83 -4.33 -0.02 -9.51
N LYS A 84 -4.89 -1.21 -9.73
CA LYS A 84 -6.07 -1.72 -9.02
C LYS A 84 -5.90 -3.20 -8.74
N SER A 85 -6.24 -3.64 -7.53
CA SER A 85 -6.26 -5.06 -7.23
C SER A 85 -7.49 -5.74 -7.83
N LYS A 86 -7.42 -7.07 -7.95
CA LYS A 86 -8.64 -7.87 -8.08
C LYS A 86 -9.54 -7.66 -6.87
N GLU A 87 -10.83 -7.85 -7.08
CA GLU A 87 -11.81 -7.87 -6.00
C GLU A 87 -11.75 -9.20 -5.24
N TYR A 88 -11.81 -9.13 -3.92
CA TYR A 88 -11.81 -10.29 -3.05
C TYR A 88 -12.99 -10.24 -2.09
N GLY A 89 -13.60 -11.40 -1.88
CA GLY A 89 -14.50 -11.63 -0.77
C GLY A 89 -13.79 -12.27 0.43
N SER A 90 -14.30 -11.98 1.61
CA SER A 90 -13.97 -12.68 2.85
C SER A 90 -15.21 -12.86 3.70
N LEU A 91 -15.26 -14.00 4.39
CA LEU A 91 -16.14 -14.17 5.54
C LEU A 91 -15.40 -13.60 6.76
N GLY A 92 -16.08 -12.82 7.58
CA GLY A 92 -15.58 -12.40 8.90
C GLY A 92 -15.49 -13.64 9.77
N SER A 93 -14.28 -14.14 10.01
CA SER A 93 -14.06 -15.41 10.70
C SER A 93 -13.93 -15.27 12.22
N SER A 94 -14.12 -14.08 12.78
CA SER A 94 -13.89 -13.81 14.21
C SER A 94 -14.82 -12.72 14.74
N TRP A 95 -15.29 -12.90 15.98
CA TRP A 95 -16.10 -11.92 16.73
C TRP A 95 -15.39 -10.56 16.90
N ASN A 96 -14.07 -10.51 16.74
CA ASN A 96 -13.24 -9.32 16.97
C ASN A 96 -12.67 -8.68 15.68
N THR A 97 -13.10 -9.09 14.49
CA THR A 97 -12.56 -8.51 13.25
C THR A 97 -13.67 -8.18 12.28
N SER A 98 -13.77 -6.91 11.88
CA SER A 98 -14.75 -6.49 10.88
C SER A 98 -14.54 -7.25 9.57
N PRO A 99 -15.62 -7.68 8.88
CA PRO A 99 -15.48 -8.37 7.60
C PRO A 99 -14.69 -7.56 6.56
N GLY A 100 -14.81 -6.22 6.59
CA GLY A 100 -14.00 -5.30 5.79
C GLY A 100 -12.50 -5.47 6.05
N SER A 101 -12.06 -5.40 7.30
CA SER A 101 -10.64 -5.60 7.66
C SER A 101 -10.12 -6.98 7.22
N ALA A 102 -10.94 -8.03 7.33
CA ALA A 102 -10.58 -9.38 6.86
C ALA A 102 -10.34 -9.43 5.34
N VAL A 103 -11.18 -8.77 4.53
CA VAL A 103 -10.98 -8.63 3.09
C VAL A 103 -9.70 -7.86 2.78
N ILE A 104 -9.48 -6.72 3.44
CA ILE A 104 -8.29 -5.90 3.21
C ILE A 104 -7.02 -6.65 3.59
N LYS A 105 -7.01 -7.39 4.70
CA LYS A 105 -5.90 -8.27 5.08
C LYS A 105 -5.60 -9.33 4.01
N LYS A 106 -6.64 -9.93 3.43
CA LYS A 106 -6.49 -10.89 2.33
C LYS A 106 -5.88 -10.26 1.08
N ILE A 107 -6.28 -9.03 0.74
CA ILE A 107 -5.72 -8.28 -0.39
C ILE A 107 -4.27 -7.89 -0.11
N ALA A 108 -3.97 -7.39 1.09
CA ALA A 108 -2.63 -7.01 1.54
C ALA A 108 -1.65 -8.17 1.37
N ASN A 109 -2.02 -9.36 1.84
CA ASN A 109 -1.16 -10.53 1.78
C ASN A 109 -0.99 -11.12 0.38
N LYS A 110 -2.02 -11.03 -0.49
CA LYS A 110 -1.99 -11.68 -1.80
C LYS A 110 -1.47 -10.80 -2.94
N ASN A 111 -1.78 -9.50 -2.92
CA ASN A 111 -1.56 -8.64 -4.10
C ASN A 111 -0.78 -7.37 -3.82
N LEU A 112 -0.76 -6.85 -2.60
CA LEU A 112 -0.17 -5.52 -2.35
C LEU A 112 1.26 -5.41 -2.86
N LEU A 113 2.13 -6.35 -2.47
CA LEU A 113 3.52 -6.36 -2.92
C LEU A 113 3.66 -6.56 -4.42
N LYS A 114 2.82 -7.42 -5.01
CA LYS A 114 2.85 -7.67 -6.45
C LYS A 114 2.49 -6.40 -7.23
N ILE A 115 1.46 -5.70 -6.77
CA ILE A 115 1.02 -4.45 -7.39
C ILE A 115 2.11 -3.38 -7.23
N ILE A 116 2.64 -3.22 -6.01
CA ILE A 116 3.69 -2.24 -5.72
C ILE A 116 4.95 -2.50 -6.55
N SER A 117 5.37 -3.76 -6.69
CA SER A 117 6.53 -4.13 -7.50
C SER A 117 6.36 -3.86 -9.00
N SER A 118 5.15 -3.57 -9.46
CA SER A 118 4.84 -3.25 -10.85
C SER A 118 4.64 -1.75 -11.12
N LEU A 119 4.78 -0.90 -10.09
CA LEU A 119 4.70 0.56 -10.17
C LEU A 119 6.08 1.16 -10.46
#